data_AF-A0A644ZPI5-F1
#
_entry.id   AF-A0A644ZPI5-F1
#
_cell.length_a   1.000
_cell.length_b   1.000
_cell.length_c   1.000
_cell.angle_alpha   90.00
_cell.angle_beta   90.00
_cell.angle_gamma   90.00
#
_symmetry.space_group_name_H-M   'P 1'
#
loop_
_entity.id
_entity.type
_entity.pdbx_description
1 polymer ?
#
loop_
_entity_poly.entity_id
_entity_poly.type
_entity_poly.pdbx_seq_one_letter_code
_entity_poly.pdbx_strand_id
1 'polypeptide(L)' 'MDLVQLVSFGCGVDAITTDETREILQSGGKLYTQLKIDEITNLGAVRIRLRSLFAALEEQDGKRRDAKRKED' A
#
# COMPACT_ATOMS: atom_id res chain seq x y z
N MET A 1 -8.27 -6.73 2.71
CA MET A 1 -7.28 -6.17 3.65
C MET A 1 -6.32 -5.36 2.80
N ASP A 2 -6.04 -4.13 3.20
CA ASP A 2 -4.97 -3.32 2.60
C ASP A 2 -3.70 -3.50 3.43
N LEU A 3 -2.54 -3.54 2.78
CA LEU A 3 -1.28 -3.95 3.42
C LEU A 3 -0.18 -2.93 3.23
N VAL A 4 0.45 -2.56 4.35
CA VAL A 4 1.75 -1.89 4.39
C VAL A 4 2.78 -2.94 4.84
N GLN A 5 3.65 -3.37 3.95
CA GLN A 5 4.68 -4.35 4.26
C GLN A 5 6.02 -3.67 4.57
N LEU A 6 6.58 -3.97 5.73
CA LEU A 6 7.94 -3.56 6.09
C LEU A 6 8.91 -4.63 5.58
N VAL A 7 9.91 -4.25 4.78
CA VAL A 7 10.88 -5.19 4.21
C VAL A 7 12.32 -4.78 4.42
N SER A 8 13.17 -5.74 4.75
CA SER A 8 14.59 -5.49 4.97
C SER A 8 15.34 -5.44 3.64
N PHE A 9 16.18 -4.42 3.45
CA PHE A 9 17.00 -4.34 2.25
C PHE A 9 18.01 -5.47 2.20
N GLY A 10 18.19 -6.05 1.02
CA GLY A 10 19.14 -7.14 0.81
C GLY A 10 18.69 -8.51 1.36
N CYS A 11 17.49 -8.63 1.93
CA CYS A 11 16.92 -9.94 2.24
C CYS A 11 16.31 -10.55 0.95
N GLY A 12 16.99 -11.54 0.37
CA GLY A 12 16.53 -12.19 -0.86
C GLY A 12 15.16 -12.86 -0.73
N VAL A 13 14.79 -13.32 0.47
CA VAL A 13 13.47 -13.91 0.76
C VAL A 13 12.37 -12.83 0.74
N ASP A 14 12.66 -11.63 1.25
CA ASP A 14 11.70 -10.53 1.22
C ASP A 14 11.39 -10.13 -0.23
N ALA A 15 12.39 -10.15 -1.12
CA ALA A 15 12.18 -9.82 -2.53
C ALA A 15 11.14 -10.73 -3.19
N ILE A 16 11.27 -12.05 -3.00
CA ILE A 16 10.33 -13.03 -3.56
C ILE A 16 8.93 -12.86 -2.95
N THR A 17 8.87 -12.82 -1.62
CA THR A 17 7.58 -12.77 -0.91
C THR A 17 6.82 -11.47 -1.15
N THR A 18 7.51 -10.34 -1.34
CA THR A 18 6.85 -9.06 -1.66
C THR A 18 6.18 -9.04 -3.03
N ASP A 19 6.78 -9.68 -4.02
CA ASP A 19 6.23 -9.67 -5.38
C ASP A 19 4.98 -10.55 -5.46
N GLU A 20 5.02 -11.76 -4.87
CA GLU A 20 3.83 -12.61 -4.75
C GLU A 20 2.73 -11.96 -3.92
N THR A 21 3.07 -11.34 -2.78
CA THR A 21 2.08 -10.67 -1.93
C THR A 21 1.41 -9.50 -2.66
N ARG A 22 2.19 -8.71 -3.41
CA ARG A 22 1.67 -7.62 -4.25
C ARG A 22 0.70 -8.14 -5.28
N GLU A 23 1.06 -9.20 -6.01
CA GLU A 23 0.27 -9.75 -7.10
C GLU A 23 -1.08 -10.30 -6.59
N ILE A 24 -1.06 -11.03 -5.47
CA ILE A 24 -2.27 -11.54 -4.81
C ILE A 24 -3.19 -10.39 -4.40
N LEU A 25 -2.66 -9.36 -3.74
CA LEU A 25 -3.47 -8.22 -3.29
C LEU A 25 -4.04 -7.42 -4.46
N GLN A 26 -3.26 -7.18 -5.50
CA GLN A 26 -3.71 -6.48 -6.70
C GLN A 26 -4.81 -7.25 -7.44
N SER A 27 -4.70 -8.58 -7.54
CA SER A 27 -5.75 -9.42 -8.13
C SER A 27 -7.07 -9.33 -7.36
N GLY A 28 -7.01 -9.12 -6.04
CA GLY A 28 -8.16 -8.88 -5.17
C GLY A 28 -8.63 -7.42 -5.11
N GLY A 29 -8.06 -6.53 -5.93
CA GLY A 29 -8.35 -5.09 -5.92
C GLY A 29 -8.02 -4.41 -4.59
N LYS A 30 -7.00 -4.91 -3.87
CA LYS A 30 -6.55 -4.39 -2.57
C LYS A 30 -5.29 -3.55 -2.74
N LEU A 31 -5.12 -2.59 -1.85
CA LEU A 31 -3.96 -1.72 -1.86
C LEU A 31 -2.78 -2.39 -1.18
N TYR A 32 -1.62 -2.29 -1.83
CA TYR A 32 -0.34 -2.77 -1.34
C TYR A 32 0.70 -1.66 -1.43
N THR A 33 1.45 -1.45 -0.36
CA THR A 33 2.63 -0.61 -0.36
C THR A 33 3.75 -1.24 0.45
N GLN A 34 4.99 -0.97 0.08
CA GLN A 34 6.16 -1.43 0.82
C GLN A 34 6.93 -0.25 1.42
N LEU A 35 7.45 -0.46 2.63
CA LEU A 35 8.42 0.41 3.26
C LEU A 35 9.70 -0.39 3.48
N LYS A 36 10.79 0.06 2.87
CA LYS A 36 12.09 -0.58 3.06
C LYS A 36 12.74 -0.06 4.34
N ILE A 37 13.31 -0.96 5.12
CA ILE A 37 13.81 -0.70 6.47
C ILE A 37 15.32 -0.35 6.47
N ASP A 38 16.00 -0.40 5.32
CA ASP A 38 17.34 0.19 5.13
C ASP A 38 17.41 1.67 5.49
N GLU A 39 16.28 2.38 5.39
CA GLU A 39 16.19 3.84 5.48
C GLU A 39 15.47 4.37 6.73
N ILE A 40 15.38 3.67 7.88
CA ILE A 40 14.75 4.26 9.10
C ILE A 40 15.44 5.58 9.53
N THR A 41 16.66 5.83 9.07
CA THR A 41 17.35 7.13 9.25
C THR A 41 16.68 8.29 8.50
N ASN A 42 15.84 8.04 7.48
CA ASN A 42 15.14 9.04 6.68
C ASN A 42 13.62 8.88 6.74
N LEU A 43 13.03 9.35 7.85
CA LEU A 43 11.58 9.39 8.06
C LEU A 43 10.82 10.24 7.01
N GLY A 44 11.51 11.08 6.22
CA GLY A 44 10.89 11.91 5.18
C GLY A 44 10.25 11.08 4.08
N ALA A 45 10.98 10.11 3.52
CA ALA A 45 10.49 9.22 2.46
C ALA A 45 9.30 8.37 2.94
N VAL A 46 9.38 7.87 4.18
CA VAL A 46 8.30 7.11 4.83
C VAL A 46 7.05 7.96 4.98
N ARG A 47 7.17 9.20 5.50
CA ARG A 47 6.03 10.10 5.67
C ARG A 47 5.35 10.45 4.34
N ILE A 48 6.12 10.66 3.27
CA ILE A 48 5.57 10.93 1.94
C ILE A 48 4.78 9.71 1.44
N ARG A 49 5.36 8.50 1.50
CA ARG A 49 4.68 7.27 1.06
C ARG A 49 3.39 7.01 1.81
N LEU A 50 3.39 7.19 3.13
CA LEU A 50 2.18 7.01 3.94
C LEU A 50 1.10 8.04 3.59
N ARG A 51 1.46 9.31 3.40
CA ARG A 51 0.50 10.35 2.98
C ARG A 51 -0.13 10.04 1.62
N SER A 52 0.67 9.62 0.64
CA SER A 52 0.14 9.22 -0.67
C SER A 52 -0.78 8.01 -0.58
N LEU A 53 -0.47 7.03 0.28
CA LEU A 53 -1.34 5.89 0.52
C LEU A 53 -2.70 6.32 1.11
N PHE A 54 -2.69 7.17 2.14
CA PHE A 54 -3.93 7.66 2.75
C PHE A 54 -4.78 8.47 1.77
N ALA A 55 -4.17 9.33 0.95
CA ALA A 55 -4.90 10.08 -0.07
C ALA A 55 -5.57 9.14 -1.10
N ALA A 56 -4.88 8.09 -1.55
CA ALA A 56 -5.45 7.10 -2.46
C ALA A 56 -6.61 6.32 -1.83
N LEU A 57 -6.50 5.96 -0.54
CA LEU A 57 -7.57 5.30 0.22
C LEU A 57 -8.81 6.20 0.35
N GLU A 58 -8.63 7.46 0.71
CA GLU A 58 -9.72 8.44 0.85
C GLU A 58 -10.44 8.67 -0.48
N GLU A 59 -9.70 8.76 -1.59
CA GLU A 59 -10.27 8.90 -2.94
C GLU A 59 -11.11 7.67 -3.31
N GLN A 60 -10.62 6.46 -3.01
CA GLN A 60 -11.35 5.22 -3.26
C GLN A 60 -12.63 5.12 -2.42
N ASP A 61 -12.58 5.51 -1.15
CA ASP A 61 -13.74 5.56 -0.26
C ASP A 61 -14.78 6.58 -0.72
N GLY A 62 -14.34 7.77 -1.16
CA GLY A 62 -15.20 8.79 -1.76
C GLY A 62 -15.95 8.26 -2.97
N LYS A 63 -15.22 7.66 -3.93
CA LYS A 63 -15.81 7.04 -5.13
C LYS A 63 -16.84 5.96 -4.78
N ARG A 64 -16.58 5.17 -3.72
CA ARG A 64 -17.49 4.11 -3.27
C ARG A 64 -18.78 4.66 -2.64
N ARG A 65 -18.68 5.77 -1.90
CA ARG A 65 -19.85 6.47 -1.34
C ARG A 65 -20.70 7.12 -2.43
N ASP A 66 -20.05 7.74 -3.42
CA ASP A 66 -20.74 8.39 -4.55
C ASP A 66 -21.46 7.37 -5.44
N ALA A 67 -20.88 6.19 -5.66
CA ALA A 67 -21.52 5.10 -6.38
C ALA A 67 -22.80 4.64 -5.66
N LYS A 68 -22.74 4.45 -4.34
CA LYS A 68 -23.89 4.03 -3.53
C LYS A 68 -25.03 5.06 -3.55
N ARG A 69 -24.71 6.36 -3.51
CA ARG A 69 -25.71 7.45 -3.56
C ARG A 69 -26.41 7.60 -4.92
N LYS A 70 -25.85 7.05 -6.01
CA LYS A 70 -26.48 7.06 -7.34
C LYS A 70 -27.42 5.88 -7.57
N GLU A 71 -27.33 4.84 -6.75
CA GLU A 71 -28.20 3.66 -6.80
C GLU A 71 -29.47 3.82 -5.94
N ASP A 72 -29.46 4.78 -4.99
CA ASP A 72 -30.60 5.22 -4.18
C ASP A 72 -31.40 6.34 -4.88
#